data_AF-A0A401PA23-F1
#
_entry.id   AF-A0A401PA23-F1
#
_cell.length_a   1.000
_cell.length_b   1.000
_cell.length_c   1.000
_cell.angle_alpha   90.00
_cell.angle_beta   90.00
_cell.angle_gamma   90.00
#
_symmetry.space_group_name_H-M   'P 1'
#
loop_
_entity.id
_entity.type
_entity.pdbx_description
1 polymer ?
#
loop_
_entity_poly.entity_id
_entity_poly.type
_entity_poly.pdbx_seq_one_letter_code
_entity_poly.pdbx_strand_id
1 'polypeptide(L)'
;MNLPSLHSNNIDKMSNPFCVELIIFTILFLTLQACVCTEIIGGRVIKPHSRPYMVSIQENKQHICGGALIARRWVLTAAHCKE
;
A
#
# COMPACT_ATOMS: atom_id res chain seq x y z
N MET A 1 8.01 62.74 -6.70
CA MET A 1 6.91 62.17 -5.91
C MET A 1 6.40 60.94 -6.62
N ASN A 2 6.22 59.87 -5.85
CA ASN A 2 5.45 58.65 -6.09
C ASN A 2 6.16 57.45 -6.76
N LEU A 3 6.41 56.49 -5.87
CA LEU A 3 6.65 55.05 -6.05
C LEU A 3 5.43 54.37 -6.73
N PRO A 4 5.61 53.20 -7.36
CA PRO A 4 4.74 52.09 -6.98
C PRO A 4 5.53 50.80 -6.72
N SER A 5 5.41 50.34 -5.48
CA SER A 5 5.52 48.97 -5.05
C SER A 5 4.38 48.13 -5.65
N LEU A 6 4.69 46.93 -6.15
CA LEU A 6 4.13 45.64 -5.68
C LEU A 6 4.39 44.54 -6.72
N HIS A 7 5.43 43.76 -6.45
CA HIS A 7 5.55 42.39 -6.94
C HIS A 7 4.46 41.58 -6.24
N SER A 8 3.29 41.40 -6.87
CA SER A 8 2.27 40.46 -6.40
C SER A 8 2.80 39.05 -6.68
N ASN A 9 3.18 38.37 -5.61
CA ASN A 9 3.68 37.00 -5.65
C ASN A 9 2.51 36.05 -5.94
N ASN A 10 2.79 34.95 -6.66
CA ASN A 10 1.86 33.84 -6.92
C ASN A 10 1.29 33.14 -5.65
N ILE A 11 1.53 33.67 -4.45
CA ILE A 11 1.00 33.20 -3.17
C ILE A 11 -0.50 33.58 -3.03
N ASP A 12 -0.94 34.68 -3.66
CA ASP A 12 -2.33 35.17 -3.55
C ASP A 12 -3.33 34.34 -4.39
N LYS A 13 -2.83 33.54 -5.36
CA LYS A 13 -3.65 32.60 -6.13
C LYS A 13 -3.89 31.27 -5.40
N MET A 14 -3.20 31.04 -4.28
CA MET A 14 -3.35 29.84 -3.44
C MET A 14 -4.49 29.97 -2.40
N SER A 15 -5.20 31.10 -2.36
CA SER A 15 -6.33 31.32 -1.43
C SER A 15 -7.70 31.12 -2.08
N ASN A 16 -7.78 30.37 -3.18
CA ASN A 16 -9.08 29.99 -3.75
C ASN A 16 -9.58 28.73 -3.02
N PRO A 17 -10.72 28.79 -2.27
CA PRO A 17 -11.19 27.67 -1.45
C PRO A 17 -11.36 26.38 -2.24
N PHE A 18 -11.67 26.50 -3.52
CA PHE A 18 -11.80 25.37 -4.44
C PHE A 18 -10.50 24.58 -4.65
N CYS A 19 -9.32 25.22 -4.61
CA CYS A 19 -8.04 24.51 -4.71
C CYS A 19 -7.74 23.70 -3.45
N VAL A 20 -8.06 24.28 -2.28
CA VAL A 20 -7.82 23.62 -0.99
C VAL A 20 -8.74 22.41 -0.83
N GLU A 21 -10.03 22.54 -1.18
CA GLU A 21 -10.99 21.42 -1.18
C GLU A 21 -10.58 20.30 -2.14
N LEU A 22 -10.06 20.64 -3.33
CA LEU A 22 -9.58 19.65 -4.30
C LEU A 22 -8.33 18.90 -3.80
N ILE A 23 -7.39 19.60 -3.15
CA ILE A 23 -6.20 19.00 -2.55
C ILE A 23 -6.59 18.11 -1.37
N ILE A 24 -7.54 18.54 -0.53
CA ILE A 24 -8.06 17.73 0.58
C ILE A 24 -8.76 16.47 0.05
N PHE A 25 -9.59 16.60 -0.99
CA PHE A 25 -10.29 15.47 -1.59
C PHE A 25 -9.33 14.45 -2.21
N THR A 26 -8.29 14.91 -2.90
CA THR A 26 -7.26 14.03 -3.47
C THR A 26 -6.43 13.34 -2.38
N ILE A 27 -6.00 14.05 -1.34
CA ILE A 27 -5.28 13.48 -0.20
C ILE A 27 -6.16 12.47 0.57
N LEU A 28 -7.44 12.79 0.76
CA LEU A 28 -8.40 11.89 1.39
C LEU A 28 -8.56 10.61 0.57
N PHE A 29 -8.69 10.73 -0.75
CA PHE A 29 -8.78 9.58 -1.67
C PHE A 29 -7.49 8.74 -1.70
N LEU A 30 -6.31 9.38 -1.67
CA LEU A 30 -5.01 8.72 -1.62
C LEU A 30 -4.77 7.96 -0.31
N THR A 31 -5.21 8.52 0.83
CA THR A 31 -5.10 7.87 2.15
C THR A 31 -6.09 6.72 2.32
N LEU A 32 -7.26 6.79 1.66
CA LEU A 32 -8.27 5.72 1.62
C LEU A 32 -7.79 4.44 0.90
N GLN A 33 -6.81 4.52 0.01
CA GLN A 33 -6.27 3.36 -0.71
C GLN A 33 -5.25 2.53 0.11
N ALA A 34 -4.85 2.98 1.29
CA ALA A 34 -3.77 2.39 2.08
C ALA A 34 -4.25 1.30 3.06
N CYS A 35 -4.87 0.22 2.58
CA CYS A 35 -4.74 -1.16 3.08
C CYS A 35 -5.91 -1.99 2.54
N VAL A 36 -5.66 -2.83 1.54
CA VAL A 36 -6.50 -4.01 1.35
C VAL A 36 -5.91 -5.08 2.25
N CYS A 37 -6.38 -5.12 3.49
CA CYS A 37 -5.91 -6.11 4.44
C CYS A 37 -6.59 -7.45 4.07
N THR A 38 -5.83 -8.37 3.46
CA THR A 38 -6.33 -9.72 3.13
C THR A 38 -6.28 -10.62 4.36
N GLU A 39 -7.42 -11.17 4.77
CA GLU A 39 -7.54 -12.07 5.92
C GLU A 39 -7.99 -13.47 5.49
N ILE A 40 -7.62 -14.48 6.27
CA ILE A 40 -8.15 -15.84 6.11
C ILE A 40 -9.55 -15.86 6.75
N ILE A 41 -10.59 -16.14 5.97
CA ILE A 41 -11.98 -16.14 6.44
C ILE A 41 -12.17 -17.17 7.57
N GLY A 42 -12.69 -16.72 8.72
CA GLY A 42 -12.84 -17.55 9.92
C GLY A 42 -11.52 -17.92 10.60
N GLY A 43 -10.41 -17.32 10.16
CA GLY A 43 -9.09 -17.54 10.70
C GLY A 43 -8.85 -16.82 12.02
N ARG A 44 -7.65 -17.02 12.56
CA ARG A 44 -7.12 -16.25 13.68
C ARG A 44 -5.61 -16.13 13.54
N VAL A 45 -5.04 -15.08 14.12
CA VAL A 45 -3.59 -14.91 14.18
C VAL A 45 -2.95 -16.08 14.93
N ILE A 46 -1.92 -16.67 14.32
CA ILE A 46 -1.14 -17.75 14.90
C ILE A 46 0.03 -17.20 15.71
N LYS A 47 0.50 -17.96 16.71
CA LYS A 47 1.75 -17.64 17.42
C LYS A 47 2.90 -17.55 16.39
N PRO A 48 3.76 -16.52 16.45
CA PRO A 48 4.90 -16.40 15.55
C PRO A 48 5.73 -17.69 15.50
N HIS A 49 6.15 -18.08 14.30
CA HIS A 49 6.92 -19.29 14.03
C HIS A 49 6.28 -20.63 14.46
N SER A 50 5.00 -20.67 14.83
CA SER A 50 4.28 -21.92 15.17
C SER A 50 3.95 -22.82 13.97
N ARG A 51 4.18 -22.32 12.76
CA ARG A 51 4.02 -23.03 11.48
C ARG A 51 5.34 -22.93 10.70
N PRO A 52 6.42 -23.59 11.17
CA PRO A 52 7.76 -23.43 10.60
C PRO A 52 7.88 -23.96 9.17
N TYR A 53 6.92 -24.79 8.74
CA TYR A 53 6.83 -25.29 7.37
C TYR A 53 6.16 -24.29 6.42
N MET A 54 5.48 -23.24 6.90
CA MET A 54 4.73 -22.31 6.05
C MET A 54 5.68 -21.43 5.24
N VAL A 55 5.45 -21.36 3.93
CA VAL A 55 6.28 -20.60 2.98
C VAL A 55 5.43 -19.59 2.22
N SER A 56 6.00 -18.39 2.03
CA SER A 56 5.50 -17.35 1.12
C SER A 56 6.24 -17.46 -0.21
N ILE A 57 5.54 -17.86 -1.27
CA ILE A 57 6.07 -17.85 -2.64
C ILE A 57 5.89 -16.44 -3.17
N GLN A 58 6.98 -15.83 -3.63
CA GLN A 58 7.00 -14.42 -4.01
C GLN A 58 7.50 -14.22 -5.44
N GLU A 59 6.87 -13.29 -6.14
CA GLU A 59 7.31 -12.73 -7.41
C GLU A 59 7.43 -11.22 -7.25
N ASN A 60 8.52 -10.60 -7.72
CA ASN A 60 8.77 -9.16 -7.58
C ASN A 60 8.59 -8.62 -6.14
N LYS A 61 8.96 -9.43 -5.12
CA LYS A 61 8.80 -9.15 -3.68
C LYS A 61 7.34 -9.06 -3.20
N GLN A 62 6.39 -9.58 -3.99
CA GLN A 62 4.98 -9.67 -3.64
C GLN A 62 4.59 -11.13 -3.43
N HIS A 63 3.76 -11.40 -2.41
CA HIS A 63 3.23 -12.73 -2.16
C HIS A 63 2.23 -13.12 -3.25
N ILE A 64 2.49 -14.23 -3.93
CA ILE A 64 1.61 -14.74 -5.00
C ILE A 64 0.90 -16.03 -4.60
N CYS A 65 1.53 -16.87 -3.75
CA CYS A 65 0.99 -18.16 -3.34
C CYS A 65 1.59 -18.64 -2.01
N GLY A 66 0.87 -19.57 -1.38
CA GLY A 66 1.39 -20.33 -0.23
C GLY A 66 2.13 -21.60 -0.62
N GLY A 67 2.86 -22.17 0.34
CA GLY A 67 3.48 -23.50 0.23
C GLY A 67 3.90 -24.09 1.58
N ALA A 68 4.38 -25.32 1.54
CA ALA A 68 4.87 -26.05 2.71
C ALA A 68 6.28 -26.63 2.47
N LEU A 69 7.24 -26.33 3.35
CA LEU A 69 8.58 -26.95 3.35
C LEU A 69 8.47 -28.41 3.82
N ILE A 70 8.60 -29.36 2.89
CA ILE A 70 8.45 -30.80 3.15
C ILE A 70 9.80 -31.51 3.32
N ALA A 71 10.89 -30.90 2.85
CA ALA A 71 12.26 -31.35 3.09
C ALA A 71 13.20 -30.14 2.99
N ARG A 72 14.48 -30.31 3.37
CA ARG A 72 15.48 -29.21 3.46
C ARG A 72 15.56 -28.27 2.24
N ARG A 73 15.20 -28.76 1.05
CA ARG A 73 15.26 -28.01 -0.22
C ARG A 73 13.99 -28.16 -1.08
N TRP A 74 12.90 -28.66 -0.51
CA TRP A 74 11.68 -28.99 -1.27
C TRP A 74 10.46 -28.35 -0.62
N VAL A 75 9.74 -27.54 -1.42
CA VAL A 75 8.47 -26.91 -1.06
C VAL A 75 7.36 -27.53 -1.89
N LEU A 76 6.29 -27.95 -1.22
CA LEU A 76 5.04 -28.38 -1.84
C LEU A 76 4.12 -27.16 -2.03
N THR A 77 3.52 -27.02 -3.20
CA THR A 77 2.56 -25.94 -3.53
C THR A 77 1.54 -26.45 -4.56
N ALA A 78 0.52 -25.64 -4.86
CA ALA A 78 -0.44 -25.94 -5.92
C ALA A 78 0.21 -25.81 -7.30
N ALA A 79 -0.17 -26.67 -8.25
CA ALA A 79 0.42 -26.68 -9.59
C ALA A 79 0.22 -25.36 -10.35
N HIS A 80 -0.93 -24.70 -10.17
CA HIS A 80 -1.26 -23.41 -10.80
C HIS A 80 -0.53 -22.20 -10.19
N CYS A 81 0.19 -22.36 -9.07
CA CYS A 81 0.96 -21.28 -8.47
C CYS A 81 2.25 -20.93 -9.24
N LYS A 82 2.53 -21.67 -10.33
CA LYS A 82 3.67 -21.47 -11.22
C LYS A 82 3.23 -20.90 -12.59
N GLU A 83 2.06 -20.30 -12.62
CA GLU A 83 1.42 -19.74 -13.82
C GLU A 83 1.44 -18.22 -13.79
#